data_AF-A0A9W7JCY4-F1
#
_entry.id   AF-A0A9W7JCY4-F1
#
_cell.length_a   1.000
_cell.length_b   1.000
_cell.length_c   1.000
_cell.angle_alpha   90.00
_cell.angle_beta   90.00
_cell.angle_gamma   90.00
#
_symmetry.space_group_name_H-M   'P 1'
#
loop_
_entity.id
_entity.type
_entity.pdbx_description
1 polymer ?
#
loop_
_entity_poly.entity_id
_entity_poly.type
_entity_poly.pdbx_seq_one_letter_code
_entity_poly.pdbx_strand_id
1 'polypeptide(L)'
;MYGNVNVGQYVAIVAGSVVICAANLTIGYNSTINTISLAGPPPPQTSGTPVGTEGAGGGHGGRGASCLKNNKTSFWGGDVYAWSTLSEPWSYGSKGGSKNDTVSNGHWFGGNGGGRVKLIVKDILYLNGSVTAEGGNGGIKGGGGSGGSIYVRAVKL
;
A
#
# COMPACT_ATOMS: atom_id res chain seq x y z
N MET A 1 6.74 -15.30 24.39
CA MET A 1 6.28 -16.63 23.95
C MET A 1 5.41 -16.42 22.72
N TYR A 2 5.64 -17.16 21.62
CA TYR A 2 4.82 -17.05 20.40
C TYR A 2 3.87 -18.25 20.37
N GLY A 3 2.58 -17.99 20.15
CA GLY A 3 1.54 -19.02 20.07
C GLY A 3 1.06 -19.27 18.65
N ASN A 4 -0.05 -19.96 18.51
CA ASN A 4 -0.65 -20.27 17.21
C ASN A 4 -1.74 -19.25 16.86
N VAL A 5 -1.77 -18.80 15.61
CA VAL A 5 -2.85 -17.98 15.05
C VAL A 5 -3.48 -18.76 13.90
N ASN A 6 -4.78 -19.04 14.02
CA ASN A 6 -5.56 -19.74 13.01
C ASN A 6 -6.66 -18.83 12.48
N VAL A 7 -6.49 -18.35 11.26
CA VAL A 7 -7.54 -17.72 10.48
C VAL A 7 -8.28 -18.83 9.74
N GLY A 8 -9.58 -18.98 10.01
CA GLY A 8 -10.43 -20.02 9.43
C GLY A 8 -10.59 -19.91 7.91
N GLN A 9 -11.57 -20.64 7.37
CA GLN A 9 -11.95 -20.53 5.95
C GLN A 9 -12.93 -19.38 5.75
N TYR A 10 -12.92 -18.74 4.58
CA TYR A 10 -13.85 -17.66 4.20
C TYR A 10 -13.83 -16.43 5.13
N VAL A 11 -12.71 -16.16 5.80
CA VAL A 11 -12.54 -15.02 6.71
C VAL A 11 -11.95 -13.83 5.96
N ALA A 12 -12.51 -12.64 6.17
CA ALA A 12 -11.92 -11.39 5.71
C ALA A 12 -11.38 -10.56 6.89
N ILE A 13 -10.07 -10.35 6.94
CA ILE A 13 -9.42 -9.38 7.82
C ILE A 13 -9.23 -8.10 7.01
N VAL A 14 -9.98 -7.05 7.35
CA VAL A 14 -9.98 -5.77 6.62
C VAL A 14 -9.51 -4.64 7.54
N ALA A 15 -8.32 -4.08 7.27
CA ALA A 15 -7.77 -2.99 8.06
C ALA A 15 -6.67 -2.24 7.28
N GLY A 16 -6.34 -1.01 7.67
CA GLY A 16 -5.20 -0.29 7.08
C GLY A 16 -3.85 -0.89 7.45
N SER A 17 -3.69 -1.38 8.67
CA SER A 17 -2.49 -2.08 9.12
C SER A 17 -2.85 -3.42 9.73
N VAL A 18 -2.20 -4.49 9.29
CA VAL A 18 -2.33 -5.83 9.86
C VAL A 18 -0.95 -6.32 10.28
N VAL A 19 -0.81 -6.69 11.55
CA VAL A 19 0.43 -7.29 12.08
C VAL A 19 0.06 -8.60 12.76
N ILE A 20 0.62 -9.70 12.29
CA ILE A 20 0.46 -11.02 12.90
C ILE A 20 1.85 -11.54 13.27
N CYS A 21 2.03 -11.81 14.56
CA CYS A 21 3.25 -12.38 15.13
C CYS A 21 2.91 -13.73 15.78
N ALA A 22 3.38 -14.83 15.22
CA ALA A 22 3.00 -16.17 15.66
C ALA A 22 4.17 -17.17 15.58
N ALA A 23 4.06 -18.26 16.33
CA ALA A 23 4.89 -19.45 16.12
C ALA A 23 4.41 -20.16 14.86
N ASN A 24 3.12 -20.50 14.84
CA ASN A 24 2.43 -21.07 13.68
C ASN A 24 1.30 -20.14 13.23
N LEU A 25 1.27 -19.78 11.96
CA LEU A 25 0.20 -19.01 11.33
C LEU A 25 -0.46 -19.86 10.24
N THR A 26 -1.74 -20.12 10.40
CA THR A 26 -2.58 -20.77 9.39
C THR A 26 -3.61 -19.77 8.86
N ILE A 27 -3.67 -19.60 7.54
CA ILE A 27 -4.72 -18.87 6.84
C ILE A 27 -5.45 -19.87 5.95
N GLY A 28 -6.71 -20.13 6.30
CA GLY A 28 -7.56 -21.12 5.64
C GLY A 28 -8.08 -20.70 4.27
N TYR A 29 -8.65 -21.67 3.55
CA TYR A 29 -9.18 -21.54 2.19
C TYR A 29 -10.09 -20.32 2.01
N ASN A 30 -9.88 -19.59 0.91
CA ASN A 30 -10.67 -18.43 0.50
C ASN A 30 -10.78 -17.32 1.56
N SER A 31 -9.82 -17.26 2.49
CA SER A 31 -9.66 -16.15 3.43
C SER A 31 -8.77 -15.06 2.83
N THR A 32 -8.99 -13.83 3.27
CA THR A 32 -8.26 -12.66 2.77
C THR A 32 -7.79 -11.76 3.91
N ILE A 33 -6.54 -11.32 3.84
CA ILE A 33 -6.05 -10.15 4.55
C ILE A 33 -6.04 -9.00 3.53
N ASN A 34 -6.99 -8.09 3.67
CA ASN A 34 -7.25 -7.05 2.68
C ASN A 34 -6.96 -5.67 3.28
N THR A 35 -6.04 -4.96 2.66
CA THR A 35 -5.67 -3.60 3.02
C THR A 35 -5.84 -2.60 1.86
N ILE A 36 -6.64 -2.97 0.86
CA ILE A 36 -6.82 -2.22 -0.40
C ILE A 36 -7.41 -0.84 -0.14
N SER A 37 -6.74 0.22 -0.62
CA SER A 37 -7.23 1.61 -0.49
C SER A 37 -7.41 2.07 0.97
N LEU A 38 -6.82 1.36 1.94
CA LEU A 38 -6.91 1.62 3.38
C LEU A 38 -5.63 2.25 3.96
N ALA A 39 -4.80 2.87 3.13
CA ALA A 39 -3.63 3.62 3.60
C ALA A 39 -4.04 4.76 4.54
N GLY A 40 -3.24 4.94 5.59
CA GLY A 40 -3.13 6.22 6.28
C GLY A 40 -2.26 7.22 5.49
N PRO A 41 -1.85 8.34 6.11
CA PRO A 41 -0.89 9.23 5.49
C PRO A 41 0.44 8.49 5.20
N PRO A 42 1.06 8.69 4.02
CA PRO A 42 2.41 8.18 3.75
C PRO A 42 3.43 8.85 4.68
N PRO A 43 4.66 8.31 4.81
CA PRO A 43 5.68 8.91 5.65
C PRO A 43 5.92 10.41 5.34
N PRO A 44 6.31 11.25 6.32
CA PRO A 44 6.67 12.65 6.07
C PRO A 44 7.85 12.73 5.09
N GLN A 45 7.87 13.75 4.23
CA GLN A 45 8.94 13.98 3.23
C GLN A 45 9.05 12.89 2.15
N THR A 46 8.05 12.03 1.97
CA THR A 46 7.92 11.30 0.71
C THR A 46 7.51 12.29 -0.36
N SER A 47 8.43 12.60 -1.28
CA SER A 47 8.14 13.35 -2.50
C SER A 47 7.21 12.59 -3.46
N GLY A 48 6.70 11.43 -3.02
CA GLY A 48 5.38 10.87 -3.32
C GLY A 48 4.21 11.87 -3.26
N THR A 49 4.37 12.93 -2.46
CA THR A 49 3.45 14.07 -2.38
C THR A 49 3.87 15.08 -3.45
N PRO A 50 3.00 15.40 -4.43
CA PRO A 50 3.36 16.36 -5.45
C PRO A 50 3.75 17.70 -4.84
N VAL A 51 4.60 18.44 -5.56
CA VAL A 51 4.55 19.90 -5.46
C VAL A 51 3.20 20.32 -6.08
N GLY A 52 2.12 20.26 -5.30
CA GLY A 52 0.73 20.48 -5.76
C GLY A 52 -0.14 19.22 -5.68
N THR A 53 -1.13 19.08 -6.57
CA THR A 53 -2.00 17.89 -6.62
C THR A 53 -1.68 16.96 -7.78
N GLU A 54 -0.85 17.37 -8.75
CA GLU A 54 -0.82 16.81 -10.11
C GLU A 54 0.18 15.65 -10.34
N GLY A 55 1.09 15.40 -9.41
CA GLY A 55 2.12 14.34 -9.50
C GLY A 55 2.31 13.57 -8.18
N ALA A 56 1.56 12.48 -7.97
CA ALA A 56 1.61 11.69 -6.73
C ALA A 56 1.83 10.20 -7.02
N GLY A 57 1.56 9.32 -6.04
CA GLY A 57 1.56 7.87 -6.26
C GLY A 57 2.93 7.20 -6.16
N GLY A 58 3.90 7.82 -5.46
CA GLY A 58 5.16 7.15 -5.10
C GLY A 58 4.93 5.94 -4.19
N GLY A 59 5.85 4.97 -4.26
CA GLY A 59 5.78 3.68 -3.57
C GLY A 59 7.00 3.38 -2.70
N HIS A 60 6.89 2.33 -1.87
CA HIS A 60 8.05 1.79 -1.16
C HIS A 60 9.06 1.26 -2.18
N GLY A 61 10.22 1.90 -2.32
CA GLY A 61 11.23 1.51 -3.31
C GLY A 61 10.93 1.87 -4.76
N GLY A 62 9.83 2.57 -5.07
CA GLY A 62 9.43 2.88 -6.45
C GLY A 62 8.89 4.30 -6.64
N ARG A 63 9.12 4.87 -7.82
CA ARG A 63 8.59 6.19 -8.21
C ARG A 63 7.19 6.06 -8.83
N GLY A 64 6.32 7.03 -8.58
CA GLY A 64 5.00 7.14 -9.19
C GLY A 64 5.04 7.64 -10.65
N ALA A 65 3.89 7.62 -11.32
CA ALA A 65 3.71 8.17 -12.67
C ALA A 65 3.03 9.56 -12.64
N SER A 66 3.27 10.38 -13.68
CA SER A 66 2.57 11.66 -13.83
C SER A 66 1.16 11.45 -14.40
N CYS A 67 0.18 12.22 -13.91
CA CYS A 67 -1.19 12.19 -14.41
C CYS A 67 -1.41 13.05 -15.68
N LEU A 68 -0.38 13.79 -16.12
CA LEU A 68 -0.43 14.67 -17.29
C LEU A 68 0.33 14.04 -18.46
N LYS A 69 -0.37 13.82 -19.59
CA LYS A 69 0.22 13.41 -20.87
C LYS A 69 0.48 14.65 -21.74
N ASN A 70 1.49 15.47 -21.41
CA ASN A 70 1.97 16.48 -22.35
C ASN A 70 3.48 16.72 -22.19
N ASN A 71 4.12 17.26 -23.24
CA ASN A 71 5.55 17.62 -23.22
C ASN A 71 5.86 18.93 -22.46
N LYS A 72 4.91 19.45 -21.67
CA LYS A 72 4.99 20.79 -21.05
C LYS A 72 5.11 20.76 -19.53
N THR A 73 4.97 19.61 -18.88
CA THR A 73 4.95 19.55 -17.42
C THR A 73 6.24 18.99 -16.85
N SER A 74 6.83 19.72 -15.91
CA SER A 74 7.90 19.26 -15.02
C SER A 74 7.36 18.46 -13.81
N PHE A 75 6.07 18.08 -13.81
CA PHE A 75 5.45 17.30 -12.75
C PHE A 75 5.66 15.80 -13.00
N TRP A 76 6.68 15.25 -12.34
CA TRP A 76 6.95 13.81 -12.32
C TRP A 76 6.02 13.15 -11.31
N GLY A 77 5.78 11.85 -11.45
CA GLY A 77 5.10 11.12 -10.39
C GLY A 77 5.96 11.09 -9.14
N GLY A 78 5.30 10.96 -7.99
CA GLY A 78 5.94 11.25 -6.72
C GLY A 78 7.11 10.30 -6.42
N ASP A 79 8.17 10.81 -5.79
CA ASP A 79 9.41 10.04 -5.65
C ASP A 79 9.29 8.83 -4.73
N VAL A 80 10.30 7.98 -4.90
CA VAL A 80 10.55 6.81 -4.06
C VAL A 80 10.71 7.21 -2.60
N TYR A 81 10.20 6.35 -1.72
CA TYR A 81 10.49 6.44 -0.30
C TYR A 81 10.97 5.11 0.26
N ALA A 82 11.56 5.20 1.46
CA ALA A 82 12.02 4.06 2.25
C ALA A 82 13.04 3.17 1.50
N TRP A 83 13.84 3.78 0.60
CA TRP A 83 14.93 3.10 -0.12
C TRP A 83 15.95 2.45 0.84
N SER A 84 16.25 3.10 1.96
CA SER A 84 17.14 2.56 3.01
C SER A 84 16.61 1.31 3.71
N THR A 85 15.31 1.01 3.61
CA THR A 85 14.66 -0.14 4.24
C THR A 85 13.97 -1.03 3.20
N LEU A 86 14.45 -1.03 1.95
CA LEU A 86 13.84 -1.77 0.85
C LEU A 86 13.65 -3.27 1.14
N SER A 87 14.56 -3.86 1.91
CA SER A 87 14.53 -5.27 2.32
C SER A 87 13.48 -5.57 3.41
N GLU A 88 12.96 -4.55 4.09
CA GLU A 88 12.00 -4.67 5.19
C GLU A 88 10.82 -3.71 4.99
N PRO A 89 9.99 -3.94 3.96
CA PRO A 89 8.95 -2.98 3.57
C PRO A 89 7.92 -2.74 4.68
N TRP A 90 7.80 -1.49 5.10
CA TRP A 90 6.84 -1.11 6.13
C TRP A 90 6.30 0.32 5.95
N SER A 91 5.70 0.55 4.79
CA SER A 91 5.13 1.84 4.42
C SER A 91 3.71 1.68 3.89
N TYR A 92 2.87 2.66 4.20
CA TYR A 92 1.61 2.85 3.48
C TYR A 92 1.89 3.28 2.05
N GLY A 93 1.00 2.88 1.14
CA GLY A 93 0.94 3.47 -0.19
C GLY A 93 0.54 4.94 -0.12
N SER A 94 0.90 5.71 -1.14
CA SER A 94 0.52 7.11 -1.26
C SER A 94 -0.73 7.28 -2.12
N LYS A 95 -1.43 8.39 -1.91
CA LYS A 95 -2.57 8.78 -2.74
C LYS A 95 -2.10 9.11 -4.15
N GLY A 96 -2.91 8.78 -5.15
CA GLY A 96 -2.69 9.12 -6.54
C GLY A 96 -2.81 10.63 -6.81
N GLY A 97 -2.25 11.08 -7.94
CA GLY A 97 -2.34 12.48 -8.35
C GLY A 97 -3.77 12.85 -8.78
N SER A 98 -4.05 14.14 -8.87
CA SER A 98 -5.30 14.70 -9.39
C SER A 98 -5.00 15.98 -10.15
N LYS A 99 -5.66 16.14 -11.29
CA LYS A 99 -5.63 17.40 -12.05
C LYS A 99 -6.28 18.50 -11.19
N ASN A 100 -5.62 19.64 -11.07
CA ASN A 100 -6.21 20.81 -10.43
C ASN A 100 -6.94 21.63 -11.52
N ASP A 101 -8.18 21.25 -11.84
CA ASP A 101 -9.03 22.08 -12.71
C ASP A 101 -10.05 22.87 -11.88
N THR A 102 -10.52 24.01 -12.39
CA THR A 102 -11.54 24.85 -11.72
C THR A 102 -12.83 24.11 -11.39
N VAL A 103 -13.06 22.97 -12.04
CA VAL A 103 -14.22 22.08 -11.84
C VAL A 103 -14.02 21.17 -10.62
N SER A 104 -12.79 21.01 -10.12
CA SER A 104 -12.48 20.15 -8.98
C SER A 104 -12.89 20.73 -7.63
N ASN A 105 -13.11 22.06 -7.51
CA ASN A 105 -13.51 22.73 -6.26
C ASN A 105 -12.66 22.33 -5.02
N GLY A 106 -11.39 21.96 -5.23
CA GLY A 106 -10.49 21.49 -4.16
C GLY A 106 -10.62 20.01 -3.79
N HIS A 107 -11.40 19.22 -4.54
CA HIS A 107 -11.51 17.77 -4.34
C HIS A 107 -10.34 17.00 -4.95
N TRP A 108 -9.79 16.06 -4.18
CA TRP A 108 -8.65 15.25 -4.58
C TRP A 108 -9.12 13.90 -5.14
N PHE A 109 -9.10 13.74 -6.46
CA PHE A 109 -9.66 12.58 -7.18
C PHE A 109 -8.71 11.39 -7.38
N GLY A 110 -7.51 11.46 -6.81
CA GLY A 110 -6.57 10.35 -6.81
C GLY A 110 -7.06 9.18 -5.96
N GLY A 111 -6.77 7.96 -6.38
CA GLY A 111 -7.05 6.76 -5.58
C GLY A 111 -6.25 6.77 -4.28
N ASN A 112 -6.81 6.25 -3.18
CA ASN A 112 -6.06 6.17 -1.92
C ASN A 112 -4.94 5.12 -2.01
N GLY A 113 -3.91 5.24 -1.17
CA GLY A 113 -2.85 4.25 -1.12
C GLY A 113 -3.30 2.90 -0.52
N GLY A 114 -2.52 1.86 -0.76
CA GLY A 114 -2.67 0.57 -0.10
C GLY A 114 -2.15 0.55 1.34
N GLY A 115 -2.77 -0.28 2.18
CA GLY A 115 -2.37 -0.49 3.56
C GLY A 115 -1.08 -1.28 3.71
N ARG A 116 -0.84 -1.83 4.90
CA ARG A 116 0.39 -2.59 5.18
C ARG A 116 0.14 -3.85 5.99
N VAL A 117 0.78 -4.93 5.58
CA VAL A 117 0.69 -6.25 6.21
C VAL A 117 2.07 -6.71 6.65
N LYS A 118 2.18 -7.16 7.90
CA LYS A 118 3.41 -7.73 8.46
C LYS A 118 3.11 -9.08 9.10
N LEU A 119 3.70 -10.14 8.53
CA LEU A 119 3.60 -11.50 9.03
C LEU A 119 4.98 -11.94 9.55
N ILE A 120 5.12 -12.10 10.86
CA ILE A 120 6.34 -12.59 11.51
C ILE A 120 6.03 -13.96 12.10
N VAL A 121 6.55 -15.00 11.46
CA VAL A 121 6.25 -16.40 11.76
C VAL A 121 7.55 -17.15 12.07
N LYS A 122 7.58 -17.86 13.20
CA LYS A 122 8.80 -18.58 13.61
C LYS A 122 8.92 -19.98 13.02
N ASP A 123 7.82 -20.72 12.94
CA ASP A 123 7.87 -22.15 12.65
C ASP A 123 7.16 -22.46 11.32
N ILE A 124 5.83 -22.32 11.27
CA ILE A 124 5.03 -22.70 10.09
C ILE A 124 4.13 -21.55 9.65
N LEU A 125 4.28 -21.13 8.39
CA LEU A 125 3.30 -20.31 7.69
C LEU A 125 2.56 -21.20 6.68
N TYR A 126 1.28 -21.48 6.94
CA TYR A 126 0.37 -22.07 5.97
C TYR A 126 -0.57 -20.99 5.45
N LEU A 127 -0.51 -20.68 4.15
CA LEU A 127 -1.30 -19.62 3.52
C LEU A 127 -2.07 -20.19 2.33
N ASN A 128 -3.36 -20.45 2.54
CA ASN A 128 -4.31 -20.90 1.51
C ASN A 128 -5.39 -19.83 1.30
N GLY A 129 -4.96 -18.61 0.99
CA GLY A 129 -5.83 -17.44 0.88
C GLY A 129 -5.10 -16.32 0.15
N SER A 130 -5.56 -15.08 0.32
CA SER A 130 -4.93 -13.90 -0.27
C SER A 130 -4.46 -12.88 0.77
N VAL A 131 -3.38 -12.18 0.46
CA VAL A 131 -2.90 -11.02 1.22
C VAL A 131 -2.69 -9.89 0.22
N THR A 132 -3.41 -8.77 0.39
CA THR A 132 -3.42 -7.67 -0.58
C THR A 132 -3.16 -6.33 0.10
N ALA A 133 -2.39 -5.50 -0.61
CA ALA A 133 -2.05 -4.13 -0.20
C ALA A 133 -2.15 -3.18 -1.39
N GLU A 134 -3.14 -3.37 -2.26
CA GLU A 134 -3.29 -2.57 -3.47
C GLU A 134 -3.70 -1.13 -3.17
N GLY A 135 -3.25 -0.21 -4.03
CA GLY A 135 -3.82 1.12 -4.10
C GLY A 135 -5.25 1.09 -4.64
N GLY A 136 -6.02 2.12 -4.30
CA GLY A 136 -7.34 2.35 -4.85
C GLY A 136 -7.28 2.93 -6.26
N ASN A 137 -8.36 2.75 -7.01
CA ASN A 137 -8.53 3.36 -8.33
C ASN A 137 -8.71 4.89 -8.20
N GLY A 138 -8.09 5.63 -9.13
CA GLY A 138 -8.37 7.04 -9.35
C GLY A 138 -9.59 7.24 -10.26
N GLY A 139 -10.16 8.44 -10.25
CA GLY A 139 -11.22 8.82 -11.19
C GLY A 139 -10.68 9.30 -12.55
N ILE A 140 -11.57 9.73 -13.44
CA ILE A 140 -11.20 10.26 -14.78
C ILE A 140 -10.25 11.46 -14.74
N LYS A 141 -10.20 12.15 -13.58
CA LYS A 141 -9.34 13.31 -13.31
C LYS A 141 -8.16 13.02 -12.37
N GLY A 142 -7.94 11.77 -11.98
CA GLY A 142 -6.89 11.39 -11.04
C GLY A 142 -6.20 10.05 -11.37
N GLY A 143 -4.99 9.89 -10.88
CA GLY A 143 -4.24 8.64 -10.97
C GLY A 143 -4.67 7.65 -9.90
N GLY A 144 -4.37 6.37 -10.11
CA GLY A 144 -4.48 5.35 -9.07
C GLY A 144 -3.56 5.65 -7.88
N GLY A 145 -3.95 5.18 -6.70
CA GLY A 145 -3.06 5.17 -5.53
C GLY A 145 -1.99 4.10 -5.69
N SER A 146 -0.86 4.28 -5.01
CA SER A 146 0.18 3.26 -5.01
C SER A 146 -0.20 2.10 -4.10
N GLY A 147 0.32 0.91 -4.40
CA GLY A 147 0.35 -0.19 -3.43
C GLY A 147 1.08 0.21 -2.14
N GLY A 148 0.72 -0.45 -1.05
CA GLY A 148 1.44 -0.38 0.22
C GLY A 148 2.41 -1.54 0.39
N SER A 149 2.65 -1.96 1.63
CA SER A 149 3.73 -2.92 1.94
C SER A 149 3.20 -4.25 2.41
N ILE A 150 3.77 -5.34 1.92
CA ILE A 150 3.61 -6.68 2.49
C ILE A 150 5.01 -7.17 2.90
N TYR A 151 5.21 -7.39 4.19
CA TYR A 151 6.44 -7.95 4.73
C TYR A 151 6.15 -9.30 5.39
N VAL A 152 6.73 -10.35 4.82
CA VAL A 152 6.62 -11.72 5.34
C VAL A 152 7.99 -12.19 5.76
N ARG A 153 8.15 -12.48 7.04
CA ARG A 153 9.33 -13.15 7.60
C ARG A 153 8.89 -14.46 8.20
N ALA A 154 9.13 -15.55 7.47
CA ALA A 154 8.94 -16.92 7.90
C ALA A 154 10.28 -17.63 7.74
N VAL A 155 11.04 -17.77 8.83
CA VAL A 155 12.35 -18.41 8.81
C VAL A 155 12.28 -19.61 9.72
N LYS A 156 12.27 -20.80 9.12
CA LYS A 156 12.51 -22.04 9.86
C LYS A 156 13.98 -22.03 10.26
N LEU A 157 14.26 -21.92 11.56
CA LEU A 157 15.60 -22.12 12.10
C LEU A 157 16.02 -23.59 11.94
#